data_AF-A0A0R3M052-F1
#
_entry.id   AF-A0A0R3M052-F1
#
_cell.length_a   1.000
_cell.length_b   1.000
_cell.length_c   1.000
_cell.angle_alpha   90.00
_cell.angle_beta   90.00
_cell.angle_gamma   90.00
#
_symmetry.space_group_name_H-M   'P 1'
#
loop_
_entity.id
_entity.type
_entity.pdbx_description
1 polymer ?
#
loop_
_entity_poly.entity_id
_entity_poly.type
_entity_poly.pdbx_seq_one_letter_code
_entity_poly.pdbx_strand_id
1 'polypeptide(L)'
;MSVLTQKSAAGEPLIHVERGAEVRPGVFAWHVPVLGLSGRSRQPLLDACREIQSILGATGHHAAVFRPGRAHWDIRCSVEWGAAHTVKETRSGTIRFAVYRPFQDGDSDSGQDRAPGVAA
;
A
#
# COMPACT_ATOMS: atom_id res chain seq x y z
N MET A 1 0.17 -23.32 15.15
CA MET A 1 -0.95 -22.52 14.62
C MET A 1 -0.69 -22.32 13.13
N SER A 2 -1.33 -23.10 12.27
CA SER A 2 -1.12 -23.01 10.82
C SER A 2 -1.95 -21.86 10.28
N VAL A 3 -1.30 -20.75 9.91
CA VAL A 3 -1.93 -19.66 9.18
C VAL A 3 -2.40 -20.23 7.85
N LEU A 4 -3.71 -20.20 7.60
CA LEU A 4 -4.33 -20.73 6.38
C LEU A 4 -3.98 -19.79 5.21
N THR A 5 -2.78 -19.95 4.66
CA THR A 5 -2.39 -19.28 3.43
C THR A 5 -3.23 -19.86 2.30
N GLN A 6 -4.10 -19.04 1.70
CA GLN A 6 -4.83 -19.45 0.52
C GLN A 6 -3.81 -19.67 -0.61
N LYS A 7 -3.76 -20.89 -1.15
CA LYS A 7 -2.95 -21.17 -2.34
C LYS A 7 -3.61 -20.46 -3.52
N SER A 8 -2.84 -19.61 -4.20
CA SER A 8 -3.21 -19.11 -5.52
C SER A 8 -3.40 -20.29 -6.50
N ALA A 9 -4.03 -20.05 -7.66
CA ALA A 9 -4.14 -21.06 -8.72
C ALA A 9 -2.76 -21.59 -9.20
N ALA A 10 -1.68 -20.88 -8.89
CA ALA A 10 -0.29 -21.29 -9.15
C ALA A 10 0.37 -22.06 -7.99
N GLY A 11 -0.35 -22.34 -6.89
CA GLY A 11 0.18 -23.05 -5.73
C GLY A 11 1.04 -22.21 -4.78
N GLU A 12 1.26 -20.92 -5.09
CA GLU A 12 2.03 -20.00 -4.26
C GLU A 12 1.20 -19.46 -3.09
N PRO A 13 1.80 -19.29 -1.90
CA PRO A 13 1.15 -18.67 -0.74
C PRO A 13 0.78 -17.21 -1.04
N LEU A 14 -0.53 -16.95 -1.12
CA LEU A 14 -1.08 -15.63 -1.42
C LEU A 14 -1.99 -15.16 -0.29
N ILE A 15 -1.68 -13.99 0.27
CA ILE A 15 -2.50 -13.30 1.26
C ILE A 15 -3.52 -12.44 0.52
N HIS A 16 -4.80 -12.74 0.78
CA HIS A 16 -5.93 -12.06 0.16
C HIS A 16 -6.22 -10.75 0.88
N VAL A 17 -6.11 -9.63 0.15
CA VAL A 17 -6.48 -8.30 0.61
C VAL A 17 -7.76 -7.88 -0.11
N GLU A 18 -8.86 -7.77 0.63
CA GLU A 18 -10.13 -7.31 0.12
C GLU A 18 -10.12 -5.79 0.04
N ARG A 19 -10.36 -5.24 -1.14
CA ARG A 19 -10.65 -3.80 -1.29
C ARG A 19 -12.14 -3.58 -1.05
N GLY A 20 -12.46 -2.92 0.06
CA GLY A 20 -13.81 -2.49 0.38
C GLY A 20 -14.24 -1.25 -0.40
N ALA A 21 -15.32 -0.62 0.09
CA ALA A 21 -15.86 0.60 -0.49
C ALA A 21 -14.89 1.78 -0.38
N GLU A 22 -15.04 2.73 -1.30
CA GLU A 22 -14.42 4.04 -1.19
C GLU A 22 -15.09 4.83 -0.07
N VAL A 23 -14.32 5.28 0.92
CA VAL A 23 -14.83 5.98 2.11
C VAL A 23 -14.70 7.50 2.00
N ARG A 24 -13.81 7.99 1.14
CA ARG A 24 -13.62 9.39 0.73
C ARG A 24 -12.84 9.40 -0.60
N PRO A 25 -12.85 10.49 -1.38
CA PRO A 25 -12.19 10.53 -2.67
C PRO A 25 -10.75 9.98 -2.65
N GLY A 26 -10.53 8.88 -3.36
CA GLY A 26 -9.27 8.18 -3.49
C GLY A 26 -8.83 7.33 -2.30
N VAL A 27 -9.65 7.14 -1.26
CA VAL A 27 -9.35 6.32 -0.07
C VAL A 27 -10.34 5.18 0.04
N PHE A 28 -9.83 3.96 0.08
CA PHE A 28 -10.61 2.73 0.12
C PHE A 28 -10.44 2.06 1.48
N ALA A 29 -11.54 1.49 1.99
CA ALA A 29 -11.45 0.50 3.05
C ALA A 29 -10.73 -0.75 2.50
N TRP A 30 -10.00 -1.44 3.37
CA TRP A 30 -9.38 -2.70 3.04
C TRP A 30 -9.40 -3.66 4.22
N HIS A 31 -9.36 -4.96 3.93
CA HIS A 31 -9.45 -6.01 4.93
C HIS A 31 -8.59 -7.23 4.53
N VAL A 32 -7.93 -7.85 5.50
CA VAL A 32 -7.16 -9.09 5.34
C VAL A 32 -7.82 -10.15 6.23
N PRO A 33 -8.76 -10.95 5.70
CA PRO A 33 -9.58 -11.84 6.52
C PRO A 33 -8.79 -12.83 7.36
N VAL A 34 -7.71 -13.38 6.80
CA VAL A 34 -6.90 -14.41 7.48
C VAL A 34 -6.14 -13.88 8.70
N LEU A 35 -5.91 -12.57 8.77
CA LEU A 35 -5.23 -11.92 9.90
C LEU A 35 -6.15 -11.02 10.72
N GLY A 36 -7.42 -10.86 10.32
CA GLY A 36 -8.35 -9.93 10.95
C GLY A 36 -7.91 -8.46 10.88
N LEU A 37 -7.10 -8.09 9.88
CA LEU A 37 -6.60 -6.72 9.71
C LEU A 37 -7.57 -5.92 8.86
N SER A 38 -7.75 -4.66 9.21
CA SER A 38 -8.56 -3.74 8.42
C SER A 38 -8.04 -2.32 8.53
N GLY A 39 -8.20 -1.56 7.46
CA GLY A 39 -7.74 -0.19 7.42
C GLY A 39 -8.44 0.63 6.34
N ARG A 40 -8.02 1.89 6.22
CA ARG A 40 -8.52 2.85 5.22
C ARG A 40 -7.34 3.58 4.61
N SER A 41 -7.12 3.41 3.31
CA SER A 41 -5.95 3.98 2.64
C SER A 41 -6.19 4.31 1.18
N ARG A 42 -5.39 5.23 0.64
CA ARG A 42 -5.28 5.45 -0.80
C ARG A 42 -4.56 4.30 -1.50
N GLN A 43 -3.75 3.53 -0.75
CA GLN A 43 -2.96 2.41 -1.25
C GLN A 43 -3.19 1.15 -0.39
N PRO A 44 -4.39 0.54 -0.47
CA PRO A 44 -4.75 -0.66 0.29
C PRO A 44 -3.70 -1.76 0.34
N LEU A 45 -3.06 -2.07 -0.80
CA LEU A 45 -2.06 -3.14 -0.88
C LEU A 45 -0.83 -2.85 -0.01
N LEU A 46 -0.29 -1.62 -0.08
CA LEU A 46 0.95 -1.28 0.59
C LEU A 46 0.76 -1.21 2.11
N ASP A 47 -0.36 -0.62 2.55
CA ASP A 47 -0.66 -0.56 3.98
C ASP A 47 -0.95 -1.96 4.55
N ALA A 48 -1.68 -2.81 3.82
CA ALA A 48 -1.85 -4.20 4.20
C ALA A 48 -0.50 -4.92 4.31
N CYS A 49 0.42 -4.77 3.34
CA CYS A 49 1.75 -5.36 3.42
C CYS A 49 2.55 -4.91 4.65
N ARG A 50 2.47 -3.62 5.03
CA ARG A 50 3.13 -3.09 6.23
C ARG A 50 2.62 -3.74 7.50
N GLU A 51 1.30 -3.82 7.64
CA GLU A 51 0.70 -4.45 8.82
C GLU A 51 0.97 -5.96 8.86
N ILE A 52 0.89 -6.65 7.72
CA ILE A 52 1.26 -8.07 7.60
C ILE A 52 2.71 -8.28 8.05
N GLN A 53 3.66 -7.47 7.53
CA GLN A 53 5.07 -7.59 7.89
C GLN A 53 5.31 -7.27 9.37
N SER A 54 4.60 -6.29 9.92
CA SER A 54 4.70 -5.93 11.35
C SER A 54 4.28 -7.06 12.28
N ILE A 55 3.36 -7.93 11.86
CA ILE A 55 2.81 -9.01 12.69
C ILE A 55 3.55 -10.33 12.45
N LEU A 56 3.83 -10.66 11.19
CA LEU A 56 4.39 -11.95 10.79
C LEU A 56 5.91 -11.91 10.55
N GLY A 57 6.51 -10.74 10.48
CA GLY A 57 7.90 -10.58 10.06
C GLY A 57 8.09 -10.83 8.57
N ALA A 58 9.30 -11.27 8.19
CA ALA A 58 9.57 -11.71 6.81
C ALA A 58 8.88 -13.04 6.55
N THR A 59 8.02 -13.08 5.54
CA THR A 59 7.15 -14.23 5.25
C THR A 59 7.47 -14.92 3.93
N GLY A 60 8.10 -14.21 2.99
CA GLY A 60 8.25 -14.65 1.60
C GLY A 60 6.91 -14.81 0.88
N HIS A 61 5.82 -14.29 1.44
CA HIS A 61 4.48 -14.39 0.88
C HIS A 61 4.19 -13.21 -0.05
N HIS A 62 3.26 -13.44 -0.97
CA HIS A 62 2.68 -12.36 -1.77
C HIS A 62 1.37 -11.91 -1.14
N ALA A 63 1.08 -10.61 -1.24
CA ALA A 63 -0.24 -10.06 -0.98
C ALA A 63 -0.84 -9.59 -2.30
N ALA A 64 -2.15 -9.74 -2.44
CA ALA A 64 -2.86 -9.29 -3.62
C ALA A 64 -4.20 -8.65 -3.26
N VAL A 65 -4.55 -7.59 -3.98
CA VAL A 65 -5.81 -6.88 -3.81
C VAL A 65 -6.87 -7.44 -4.73
N PHE A 66 -8.03 -7.74 -4.16
CA PHE A 66 -9.20 -8.23 -4.85
C PHE A 66 -10.35 -7.24 -4.72
N ARG A 67 -11.11 -7.07 -5.80
CA ARG A 67 -12.38 -6.34 -5.74
C ARG A 67 -13.51 -7.27 -5.32
N PRO A 68 -14.57 -6.73 -4.69
CA PRO A 68 -15.75 -7.51 -4.38
C PRO A 68 -16.30 -8.18 -5.64
N GLY A 69 -16.54 -9.49 -5.56
CA GLY A 69 -17.08 -10.29 -6.67
C GLY A 69 -16.10 -10.60 -7.80
N ARG A 70 -14.80 -10.30 -7.67
CA ARG A 70 -13.78 -10.69 -8.67
C ARG A 70 -12.91 -11.83 -8.16
N ALA A 71 -12.74 -12.86 -9.00
CA ALA A 71 -11.85 -13.99 -8.74
C ALA A 71 -10.36 -13.66 -9.01
N HIS A 72 -10.10 -12.61 -9.79
CA HIS A 72 -8.74 -12.18 -10.14
C HIS A 72 -8.31 -10.99 -9.30
N TRP A 73 -7.03 -10.98 -8.93
CA TRP A 73 -6.40 -9.84 -8.28
C TRP A 73 -6.20 -8.69 -9.28
N ASP A 74 -6.38 -7.47 -8.80
CA ASP A 74 -6.08 -6.26 -9.57
C ASP A 74 -4.57 -5.96 -9.58
N ILE A 75 -3.94 -6.19 -8.44
CA ILE A 75 -2.51 -5.95 -8.21
C ILE A 75 -1.99 -6.93 -7.16
N ARG A 76 -0.75 -7.38 -7.33
CA ARG A 76 -0.02 -8.22 -6.38
C ARG A 76 1.39 -7.69 -6.13
N CYS A 77 1.91 -7.87 -4.93
CA CYS A 77 3.33 -7.65 -4.63
C CYS A 77 3.80 -8.62 -3.53
N SER A 78 5.11 -8.80 -3.36
CA SER A 78 5.61 -9.46 -2.16
C SER A 78 5.36 -8.57 -0.94
N VAL A 79 5.08 -9.20 0.20
CA VAL A 79 4.82 -8.48 1.46
C VAL A 79 6.01 -7.58 1.81
N GLU A 80 7.23 -8.08 1.66
CA GLU A 80 8.46 -7.33 1.97
C GLU A 80 8.63 -6.12 1.06
N TRP A 81 8.35 -6.27 -0.24
CA TRP A 81 8.46 -5.17 -1.19
C TRP A 81 7.39 -4.13 -0.95
N GLY A 82 6.14 -4.55 -0.74
CA GLY A 82 5.03 -3.65 -0.44
C GLY A 82 5.24 -2.89 0.87
N ALA A 83 5.76 -3.55 1.89
CA ALA A 83 6.02 -2.92 3.18
C ALA A 83 7.17 -1.90 3.13
N ALA A 84 8.21 -2.18 2.35
CA ALA A 84 9.37 -1.30 2.17
C ALA A 84 9.15 -0.13 1.21
N HIS A 85 8.00 -0.05 0.53
CA HIS A 85 7.72 1.00 -0.46
C HIS A 85 6.45 1.79 -0.13
N THR A 86 6.41 3.01 -0.64
CA THR A 86 5.24 3.88 -0.69
C THR A 86 5.04 4.33 -2.13
N VAL A 87 3.92 4.95 -2.44
CA VAL A 87 3.69 5.54 -3.76
C VAL A 87 3.56 7.04 -3.60
N LYS A 88 4.41 7.76 -4.33
CA LYS A 88 4.37 9.21 -4.46
C LYS A 88 3.61 9.56 -5.73
N GLU A 89 2.45 10.17 -5.56
CA GLU A 89 1.72 10.79 -6.67
C GLU A 89 2.43 12.10 -7.01
N THR A 90 3.02 12.19 -8.22
CA THR A 90 3.53 13.48 -8.70
C THR A 90 2.36 14.32 -9.20
N ARG A 91 2.49 15.66 -9.11
CA ARG A 91 1.53 16.62 -9.68
C ARG A 91 1.25 16.38 -11.18
N SER A 92 2.14 15.67 -11.87
CA SER A 92 2.04 15.31 -13.29
C SER A 92 1.22 14.04 -13.56
N GLY A 93 0.56 13.45 -12.55
CA GLY A 93 -0.32 12.28 -12.73
C GLY A 93 0.40 10.95 -12.93
N THR A 94 1.74 10.93 -12.98
CA THR A 94 2.51 9.68 -13.03
C THR A 94 2.75 9.14 -11.62
N ILE A 95 2.14 8.00 -11.32
CA ILE A 95 2.32 7.29 -10.06
C ILE A 95 3.72 6.65 -10.04
N ARG A 96 4.60 7.06 -9.12
CA ARG A 96 5.92 6.43 -8.92
C ARG A 96 6.01 5.78 -7.55
N PHE A 97 6.55 4.57 -7.51
CA PHE A 97 6.95 3.94 -6.25
C PHE A 97 8.16 4.67 -5.69
N ALA A 98 8.12 4.99 -4.40
CA ALA A 98 9.21 5.56 -3.64
C ALA A 98 9.54 4.61 -2.48
N VAL A 99 10.79 4.60 -2.04
CA VAL A 99 11.18 3.85 -0.83
C VAL A 99 10.41 4.42 0.36
N TYR A 100 9.85 3.54 1.19
CA TYR A 100 9.15 3.93 2.41
C TYR A 100 10.12 4.72 3.29
N ARG A 101 9.73 5.96 3.62
CA ARG A 101 10.36 6.74 4.69
C ARG A 101 9.35 6.84 5.82
N PRO A 102 9.77 6.61 7.08
CA PRO A 102 8.89 6.86 8.22
C PRO A 102 8.37 8.31 8.15
N PHE A 103 7.11 8.51 8.51
CA PHE A 103 6.51 9.84 8.58
C PHE A 103 7.34 10.67 9.58
N GLN A 104 8.15 11.60 9.06
CA GLN A 104 8.75 12.62 9.91
C GLN A 104 7.69 13.71 10.01
N ASP A 105 7.17 13.92 11.22
CA ASP A 105 6.32 15.07 11.55
C ASP A 105 7.12 16.34 11.24
N GLY A 106 7.09 16.83 10.00
CA GLY A 106 7.99 17.90 9.58
C GLY A 106 8.18 18.18 8.10
N ASP A 107 7.44 17.54 7.18
CA ASP A 107 7.36 18.04 5.79
C ASP A 107 6.48 19.31 5.75
N SER A 108 6.97 20.35 6.43
CA SER A 108 6.59 21.74 6.16
C SER A 108 7.05 22.04 4.75
N ASP A 109 6.08 22.07 3.86
CA ASP A 109 6.14 22.65 2.52
C ASP A 109 6.87 23.99 2.58
N SER A 110 8.19 23.92 2.43
CA SER A 110 9.04 25.09 2.31
C SER A 110 8.93 25.52 0.86
N GLY A 111 7.83 26.20 0.57
CA GLY A 111 7.69 27.02 -0.61
C GLY A 111 8.90 27.93 -0.72
N GLN A 112 9.88 27.52 -1.51
CA GLN A 112 11.04 28.33 -1.87
C GLN A 112 10.71 29.07 -3.17
N ASP A 113 9.63 29.86 -3.11
CA ASP A 113 9.42 31.00 -4.01
C ASP A 113 9.82 32.25 -3.22
N ARG A 114 11.09 32.62 -3.33
CA ARG A 114 11.68 33.94 -3.04
C ARG A 114 13.20 33.82 -3.19
N ALA A 115 13.94 34.70 -3.85
CA ALA A 115 13.73 36.02 -4.47
C ALA A 115 15.06 36.35 -5.24
N PRO A 116 15.45 37.58 -5.62
CA PRO A 116 14.74 38.86 -5.75
C PRO A 116 14.95 39.53 -7.14
N GLY A 117 14.21 40.60 -7.41
CA GLY A 117 14.53 41.52 -8.51
C GLY A 117 15.69 42.47 -8.16
N VAL A 118 16.38 43.00 -9.18
CA VAL A 118 16.60 44.45 -9.43
C VAL A 118 17.64 44.67 -10.55
N ALA A 119 17.26 45.59 -11.43
CA ALA A 119 17.97 46.42 -12.42
C ALA A 119 19.48 46.27 -12.70
N ALA A 120 19.83 46.36 -13.99
CA ALA A 120 20.63 47.45 -14.56
C ALA A 120 20.27 47.62 -16.04
#